data_AF-A0A2P5P9U7-F1
#
_entry.id   AF-A0A2P5P9U7-F1
#
_cell.length_a   1.000
_cell.length_b   1.000
_cell.length_c   1.000
_cell.angle_alpha   90.00
_cell.angle_beta   90.00
_cell.angle_gamma   90.00
#
_symmetry.space_group_name_H-M   'P 1'
#
loop_
_entity.id
_entity.type
_entity.pdbx_description
1 polymer ?
#
loop_
_entity_poly.entity_id
_entity_poly.type
_entity_poly.pdbx_seq_one_letter_code
_entity_poly.pdbx_strand_id
1 'polypeptide(L)'
;MYKRIGIIYHPLNQAAHDLGIEISSYLDNLGCENWLVSAWDSEALKKQIEGSNLVITTGGDGTILRAAQVVLPLEIPIVSVNLGKLGFMTEIPVNEAMSQLPRILEGEGWIDARTVLDIELTGCNRESSSNFLAVNDVVAARGSIARIISVECHLDSSHFATYKGDGVLVSTATGSTGYNFAAGGPVLHPDSPDMLVTPILPHLGRSYSLVVPDSKKIILKVSTFHEATLCIDGHINLDLRTGDIIRVSISHRKLRFLRLRPPESFYANLDNKLKGNPN
;
A
#
# COMPACT_ATOMS: atom_id res chain seq x y z
N MET A 1 -13.92 -22.66 6.47
CA MET A 1 -15.11 -21.87 6.10
C MET A 1 -15.05 -20.54 6.84
N TYR A 2 -15.02 -19.45 6.08
CA TYR A 2 -15.02 -18.10 6.63
C TYR A 2 -16.36 -17.82 7.30
N LYS A 3 -16.34 -17.27 8.52
CA LYS A 3 -17.55 -17.07 9.35
C LYS A 3 -18.07 -15.65 9.31
N ARG A 4 -17.16 -14.67 9.21
CA ARG A 4 -17.44 -13.24 9.27
C ARG A 4 -16.59 -12.54 8.24
N ILE A 5 -17.24 -11.99 7.21
CA ILE A 5 -16.59 -11.49 6.01
C ILE A 5 -16.84 -9.99 5.88
N GLY A 6 -15.76 -9.22 5.78
CA GLY A 6 -15.84 -7.80 5.50
C GLY A 6 -15.86 -7.51 4.01
N ILE A 7 -16.70 -6.59 3.57
CA ILE A 7 -16.73 -6.10 2.19
C ILE A 7 -16.40 -4.62 2.20
N ILE A 8 -15.33 -4.24 1.50
CA ILE A 8 -14.83 -2.88 1.45
C ILE A 8 -14.87 -2.37 0.01
N TYR A 9 -15.71 -1.36 -0.25
CA TYR A 9 -15.94 -0.87 -1.61
C TYR A 9 -15.37 0.52 -1.86
N HIS A 10 -15.09 0.83 -3.13
CA HIS A 10 -14.71 2.17 -3.56
C HIS A 10 -15.94 3.11 -3.60
N PRO A 11 -16.01 4.18 -2.81
CA PRO A 11 -17.25 4.96 -2.64
C PRO A 11 -17.68 5.77 -3.87
N LEU A 12 -16.74 6.23 -4.70
CA LEU A 12 -17.08 6.98 -5.92
C LEU A 12 -17.35 6.10 -7.15
N ASN A 13 -17.26 4.77 -7.01
CA ASN A 13 -17.51 3.86 -8.11
C ASN A 13 -18.81 3.09 -7.82
N GLN A 14 -19.89 3.48 -8.51
CA GLN A 14 -21.20 2.87 -8.31
C GLN A 14 -21.16 1.36 -8.54
N ALA A 15 -20.49 0.89 -9.60
CA ALA A 15 -20.37 -0.54 -9.88
C ALA A 15 -19.64 -1.30 -8.75
N ALA A 16 -18.69 -0.64 -8.07
CA ALA A 16 -18.00 -1.24 -6.93
C ALA A 16 -18.92 -1.44 -5.73
N HIS A 17 -19.80 -0.47 -5.49
CA HIS A 17 -20.80 -0.55 -4.44
C HIS A 17 -21.88 -1.59 -4.77
N ASP A 18 -22.39 -1.58 -6.00
CA ASP A 18 -23.41 -2.54 -6.46
C ASP A 18 -22.91 -3.98 -6.36
N LEU A 19 -21.67 -4.24 -6.80
CA LEU A 19 -21.02 -5.54 -6.60
C LEU A 19 -20.87 -5.88 -5.11
N GLY A 20 -20.54 -4.91 -4.27
CA GLY A 20 -20.45 -5.11 -2.82
C GLY A 20 -21.79 -5.56 -2.21
N ILE A 21 -22.90 -4.96 -2.66
CA ILE A 21 -24.28 -5.36 -2.28
C ILE A 21 -24.60 -6.77 -2.80
N GLU A 22 -24.22 -7.08 -4.03
CA GLU A 22 -24.45 -8.40 -4.63
C GLU A 22 -23.72 -9.50 -3.85
N ILE A 23 -22.44 -9.28 -3.50
CA ILE A 23 -21.65 -10.20 -2.67
C ILE A 23 -22.29 -10.34 -1.29
N SER A 24 -22.68 -9.24 -0.64
CA SER A 24 -23.34 -9.25 0.67
C SER A 24 -24.62 -10.08 0.66
N SER A 25 -25.48 -9.87 -0.35
CA SER A 25 -26.73 -10.62 -0.53
C SER A 25 -26.49 -12.12 -0.76
N TYR A 26 -25.42 -12.47 -1.50
CA TYR A 26 -25.03 -13.85 -1.69
C TYR A 26 -24.58 -14.52 -0.38
N LEU A 27 -23.80 -13.81 0.44
CA LEU A 27 -23.36 -14.30 1.74
C LEU A 27 -24.51 -14.47 2.74
N ASP A 28 -25.48 -13.55 2.73
CA ASP A 28 -26.69 -13.66 3.55
C ASP A 28 -27.50 -14.93 3.23
N ASN A 29 -27.63 -15.26 1.93
CA ASN A 29 -28.32 -16.47 1.48
C ASN A 29 -27.61 -17.76 1.94
N LEU A 30 -26.30 -17.70 2.18
CA LEU A 30 -25.51 -18.81 2.74
C LEU A 30 -25.50 -18.82 4.28
N GLY A 31 -26.10 -17.83 4.94
CA GLY A 31 -26.08 -17.69 6.40
C GLY A 31 -24.71 -17.25 6.95
N CYS A 32 -23.87 -16.63 6.11
CA CYS A 32 -22.57 -16.10 6.53
C CYS A 32 -22.71 -14.67 7.08
N GLU A 33 -22.17 -14.41 8.27
CA GLU A 33 -22.13 -13.06 8.82
C GLU A 33 -21.24 -12.17 7.93
N ASN A 34 -21.72 -11.00 7.55
CA ASN A 34 -20.96 -10.08 6.71
C ASN A 34 -21.32 -8.62 7.00
N TRP A 35 -20.46 -7.71 6.54
CA TRP A 35 -20.67 -6.27 6.61
C TRP A 35 -20.12 -5.59 5.36
N LEU A 36 -20.72 -4.46 4.99
CA LEU A 36 -20.35 -3.66 3.83
C LEU A 36 -20.05 -2.23 4.27
N VAL A 37 -18.82 -1.76 4.03
CA VAL A 37 -18.38 -0.41 4.43
C VAL A 37 -17.53 0.24 3.34
N SER A 38 -17.64 1.57 3.21
CA SER A 38 -16.83 2.36 2.30
C SER A 38 -15.34 2.33 2.70
N ALA A 39 -14.45 2.21 1.72
CA ALA A 39 -13.00 2.31 1.94
C ALA A 39 -12.58 3.67 2.54
N TRP A 40 -13.40 4.71 2.43
CA TRP A 40 -13.09 6.05 2.94
C TRP A 40 -13.60 6.28 4.37
N ASP A 41 -14.45 5.39 4.89
CA ASP A 41 -14.94 5.47 6.27
C ASP A 41 -14.03 4.68 7.21
N SER A 42 -12.91 5.30 7.58
CA SER A 42 -11.91 4.67 8.44
C SER A 42 -12.44 4.33 9.84
N GLU A 43 -13.43 5.06 10.34
CA GLU A 43 -14.01 4.82 11.66
C GLU A 43 -14.94 3.60 11.64
N ALA A 44 -15.83 3.52 10.64
CA ALA A 44 -16.68 2.36 10.47
C ALA A 44 -15.87 1.08 10.20
N LEU A 45 -14.81 1.16 9.38
CA LEU A 45 -13.91 0.03 9.13
C LEU A 45 -13.29 -0.49 10.43
N LYS A 46 -12.76 0.40 11.28
CA LYS A 46 -12.16 0.01 12.57
C LYS A 46 -13.18 -0.63 13.51
N LYS A 47 -14.41 -0.14 13.54
CA LYS A 47 -15.49 -0.71 14.37
C LYS A 47 -15.93 -2.08 13.88
N GLN A 48 -15.96 -2.28 12.57
CA GLN A 48 -16.51 -3.49 11.97
C GLN A 48 -15.48 -4.61 11.76
N ILE A 49 -14.18 -4.33 11.69
CA ILE A 49 -13.18 -5.34 11.29
C ILE A 49 -12.97 -6.47 12.33
N GLU A 50 -13.26 -6.22 13.60
CA GLU A 50 -12.98 -7.18 14.68
C GLU A 50 -13.76 -8.48 14.51
N GLY A 51 -13.09 -9.63 14.62
CA GLY A 51 -13.69 -10.96 14.43
C GLY A 51 -13.89 -11.37 12.96
N SER A 52 -13.64 -10.49 11.98
CA SER A 52 -13.59 -10.88 10.57
C SER A 52 -12.43 -11.83 10.30
N ASN A 53 -12.63 -12.78 9.39
CA ASN A 53 -11.61 -13.76 8.98
C ASN A 53 -11.30 -13.72 7.47
N LEU A 54 -12.01 -12.87 6.72
CA LEU A 54 -11.74 -12.55 5.33
C LEU A 54 -12.21 -11.12 5.05
N VAL A 55 -11.48 -10.40 4.21
CA VAL A 55 -11.96 -9.14 3.62
C VAL A 55 -12.00 -9.26 2.11
N ILE A 56 -13.11 -8.86 1.50
CA ILE A 56 -13.28 -8.75 0.05
C ILE A 56 -13.29 -7.27 -0.30
N THR A 57 -12.37 -6.82 -1.13
CA THR A 57 -12.36 -5.43 -1.63
C THR A 57 -12.98 -5.37 -3.02
N THR A 58 -13.94 -4.46 -3.23
CA THR A 58 -14.47 -4.13 -4.55
C THR A 58 -13.91 -2.77 -4.98
N GLY A 59 -12.88 -2.80 -5.83
CA GLY A 59 -12.22 -1.59 -6.30
C GLY A 59 -10.81 -1.84 -6.83
N GLY A 60 -10.03 -0.76 -6.93
CA GLY A 60 -8.63 -0.83 -7.37
C GLY A 60 -7.63 -0.94 -6.21
N ASP A 61 -6.36 -0.78 -6.55
CA ASP A 61 -5.25 -0.83 -5.58
C ASP A 61 -5.42 0.21 -4.44
N GLY A 62 -5.97 1.40 -4.72
CA GLY A 62 -6.25 2.40 -3.68
C GLY A 62 -7.30 1.96 -2.64
N THR A 63 -8.25 1.09 -3.01
CA THR A 63 -9.20 0.48 -2.06
C THR A 63 -8.46 -0.49 -1.14
N ILE A 64 -7.52 -1.27 -1.69
CA ILE A 64 -6.70 -2.23 -0.94
C ILE A 64 -5.80 -1.50 0.06
N LEU A 65 -5.14 -0.41 -0.34
CA LEU A 65 -4.29 0.38 0.57
C LEU A 65 -5.05 0.90 1.79
N ARG A 66 -6.31 1.29 1.60
CA ARG A 66 -7.18 1.73 2.70
C ARG A 66 -7.64 0.57 3.57
N ALA A 67 -8.00 -0.56 2.95
CA ALA A 67 -8.33 -1.79 3.68
C ALA A 67 -7.13 -2.30 4.52
N ALA A 68 -5.91 -2.19 4.00
CA ALA A 68 -4.68 -2.61 4.65
C ALA A 68 -4.52 -2.03 6.06
N GLN A 69 -4.94 -0.78 6.27
CA GLN A 69 -4.85 -0.08 7.56
C GLN A 69 -5.60 -0.79 8.68
N VAL A 70 -6.69 -1.51 8.37
CA VAL A 70 -7.48 -2.25 9.37
C VAL A 70 -7.21 -3.76 9.36
N VAL A 71 -6.75 -4.33 8.25
CA VAL A 71 -6.45 -5.78 8.19
C VAL A 71 -5.05 -6.13 8.68
N LEU A 72 -4.06 -5.26 8.51
CA LEU A 72 -2.67 -5.54 8.88
C LEU A 72 -2.48 -5.86 10.37
N PRO A 73 -3.14 -5.16 11.32
CA PRO A 73 -3.03 -5.49 12.74
C PRO A 73 -3.61 -6.86 13.12
N LEU A 74 -4.52 -7.38 12.30
CA LEU A 74 -5.25 -8.63 12.55
C LEU A 74 -4.82 -9.78 11.62
N GLU A 75 -3.91 -9.50 10.70
CA GLU A 75 -3.42 -10.41 9.64
C GLU A 75 -4.55 -11.08 8.82
N ILE A 76 -5.66 -10.38 8.63
CA ILE A 76 -6.82 -10.89 7.88
C ILE A 76 -6.49 -10.90 6.39
N PRO A 77 -6.70 -12.02 5.68
CA PRO A 77 -6.46 -12.09 4.24
C PRO A 77 -7.45 -11.23 3.45
N ILE A 78 -6.96 -10.65 2.36
CA ILE A 78 -7.75 -9.89 1.38
C ILE A 78 -7.97 -10.71 0.12
N VAL A 79 -9.20 -10.71 -0.38
CA VAL A 79 -9.53 -11.01 -1.78
C VAL A 79 -9.92 -9.72 -2.47
N SER A 80 -9.42 -9.49 -3.67
CA SER A 80 -9.61 -8.22 -4.36
C SER A 80 -10.24 -8.39 -5.74
N VAL A 81 -11.41 -7.79 -5.91
CA VAL A 81 -12.14 -7.74 -7.17
C VAL A 81 -11.89 -6.39 -7.85
N ASN A 82 -11.41 -6.45 -9.09
CA ASN A 82 -11.15 -5.30 -9.93
C ASN A 82 -12.36 -4.94 -10.80
N LEU A 83 -12.77 -3.67 -10.76
CA LEU A 83 -13.88 -3.13 -11.56
C LEU A 83 -13.43 -2.21 -12.70
N GLY A 84 -12.13 -2.16 -13.01
CA GLY A 84 -11.59 -1.26 -14.02
C GLY A 84 -10.19 -1.64 -14.50
N LYS A 85 -9.28 -0.65 -14.52
CA LYS A 85 -7.89 -0.83 -14.97
C LYS A 85 -7.18 -1.92 -14.17
N LEU A 86 -6.44 -2.80 -14.83
CA LEU A 86 -5.70 -3.90 -14.21
C LEU A 86 -4.70 -3.37 -13.17
N GLY A 87 -4.95 -3.64 -11.88
CA GLY A 87 -4.07 -3.24 -10.77
C GLY A 87 -2.99 -4.28 -10.49
N PHE A 88 -1.97 -3.91 -9.73
CA PHE A 88 -0.90 -4.85 -9.34
C PHE A 88 -1.29 -5.75 -8.17
N MET A 89 -2.18 -5.26 -7.30
CA MET A 89 -2.69 -6.03 -6.16
C MET A 89 -4.04 -6.66 -6.44
N THR A 90 -4.81 -6.14 -7.40
CA THR A 90 -6.08 -6.76 -7.81
C THR A 90 -5.89 -7.96 -8.72
N GLU A 91 -6.80 -8.93 -8.63
CA GLU A 91 -6.66 -10.20 -9.34
C GLU A 91 -7.95 -10.66 -10.02
N ILE A 92 -9.08 -10.61 -9.32
CA ILE A 92 -10.34 -11.16 -9.82
C ILE A 92 -11.04 -10.09 -10.65
N PRO A 93 -11.27 -10.31 -11.95
CA PRO A 93 -12.09 -9.42 -12.76
C PRO A 93 -13.54 -9.40 -12.25
N VAL A 94 -14.22 -8.25 -12.32
CA VAL A 94 -15.62 -8.11 -11.90
C VAL A 94 -16.55 -9.18 -12.50
N ASN A 95 -16.36 -9.54 -13.77
CA ASN A 95 -17.17 -10.54 -14.47
C ASN A 95 -16.92 -11.98 -14.01
N GLU A 96 -15.84 -12.24 -13.26
CA GLU A 96 -15.52 -13.54 -12.67
C GLU A 96 -15.79 -13.59 -11.16
N ALA A 97 -16.11 -12.45 -10.53
CA ALA A 97 -16.19 -12.34 -9.08
C ALA A 97 -17.21 -13.29 -8.46
N MET A 98 -18.44 -13.28 -8.97
CA MET A 98 -19.53 -14.10 -8.44
C MET A 98 -19.34 -15.58 -8.72
N SER A 99 -18.71 -15.96 -9.84
CA SER A 99 -18.46 -17.36 -10.17
C SER A 99 -17.29 -17.96 -9.37
N GLN A 100 -16.34 -17.13 -8.91
CA GLN A 100 -15.21 -17.56 -8.09
C GLN A 100 -15.49 -17.51 -6.59
N LEU A 101 -16.51 -16.76 -6.14
CA LEU A 101 -16.85 -16.61 -4.73
C LEU A 101 -17.05 -17.94 -3.97
N PRO A 102 -17.73 -18.98 -4.51
CA PRO A 102 -17.85 -20.27 -3.82
C PRO A 102 -16.49 -20.88 -3.47
N ARG A 103 -15.56 -20.88 -4.43
CA ARG A 103 -14.20 -21.43 -4.28
C ARG A 103 -13.41 -20.67 -3.20
N ILE A 104 -13.54 -19.33 -3.20
CA ILE A 104 -12.97 -18.48 -2.15
C ILE A 104 -13.50 -18.88 -0.79
N LEU A 105 -14.81 -19.08 -0.63
CA LEU A 105 -15.44 -19.39 0.66
C LEU A 105 -15.04 -20.77 1.21
N GLU A 106 -14.73 -21.71 0.32
CA GLU A 106 -14.15 -23.01 0.65
C GLU A 106 -12.67 -22.93 1.08
N GLY A 107 -12.03 -21.77 0.85
CA GLY A 107 -10.62 -21.54 1.17
C GLY A 107 -9.67 -22.06 0.09
N GLU A 108 -10.16 -22.27 -1.14
CA GLU A 108 -9.30 -22.58 -2.27
C GLU A 108 -8.34 -21.42 -2.56
N GLY A 109 -7.17 -21.77 -3.09
CA GLY A 109 -6.14 -20.81 -3.49
C GLY A 109 -4.87 -20.93 -2.64
N TRP A 110 -4.09 -19.86 -2.63
CA TRP A 110 -2.85 -19.75 -1.87
C TRP A 110 -2.72 -18.37 -1.24
N ILE A 111 -1.93 -18.28 -0.17
CA ILE A 111 -1.66 -17.01 0.51
C ILE A 111 -0.42 -16.36 -0.08
N ASP A 112 -0.63 -15.21 -0.68
CA ASP A 112 0.38 -14.30 -1.20
C ASP A 112 0.69 -13.25 -0.14
N ALA A 113 1.85 -13.37 0.50
CA ALA A 113 2.23 -12.57 1.67
C ALA A 113 3.23 -11.47 1.27
N ARG A 114 2.75 -10.23 1.19
CA ARG A 114 3.54 -9.07 0.78
C ARG A 114 4.19 -8.37 1.98
N THR A 115 5.44 -7.95 1.79
CA THR A 115 6.16 -7.10 2.75
C THR A 115 5.48 -5.75 2.90
N VAL A 116 5.61 -5.17 4.08
CA VAL A 116 5.06 -3.87 4.47
C VAL A 116 6.17 -3.09 5.17
N LEU A 117 6.23 -1.78 4.95
CA LEU A 117 7.14 -0.89 5.69
C LEU A 117 6.58 -0.63 7.09
N ASP A 118 7.45 -0.68 8.08
CA ASP A 118 7.26 -0.09 9.40
C ASP A 118 7.93 1.28 9.42
N ILE A 119 7.16 2.30 9.80
CA ILE A 119 7.55 3.70 9.69
C ILE A 119 7.37 4.37 11.06
N GLU A 120 8.47 4.86 11.61
CA GLU A 120 8.48 5.67 12.82
C GLU A 120 8.79 7.12 12.47
N LEU A 121 7.89 8.03 12.80
CA LEU A 121 8.08 9.48 12.69
C LEU A 121 8.37 10.09 14.06
N THR A 122 9.52 10.75 14.19
CA THR A 122 9.96 11.47 15.39
C THR A 122 10.43 12.89 15.04
N GLY A 123 10.54 13.80 16.00
CA GLY A 123 11.04 15.15 15.76
C GLY A 123 11.07 16.04 16.99
N CYS A 124 11.78 17.17 16.92
CA CYS A 124 12.02 18.06 18.07
C CYS A 124 10.75 18.68 18.68
N ASN A 125 9.67 18.79 17.91
CA ASN A 125 8.40 19.40 18.35
C ASN A 125 7.25 18.38 18.43
N ARG A 126 7.56 17.08 18.42
CA ARG A 126 6.56 16.01 18.58
C ARG A 126 6.71 15.42 19.97
N GLU A 127 5.63 15.44 20.75
CA GLU A 127 5.63 14.90 22.12
C GLU A 127 5.87 13.38 22.16
N SER A 128 5.54 12.67 21.07
CA SER A 128 5.72 11.22 20.95
C SER A 128 6.02 10.77 19.52
N SER A 129 6.62 9.59 19.40
CA SER A 129 6.80 8.89 18.13
C SER A 129 5.45 8.44 17.57
N SER A 130 5.21 8.67 16.29
CA SER A 130 4.04 8.13 15.58
C SER A 130 4.46 6.97 14.68
N ASN A 131 3.76 5.83 14.78
CA ASN A 131 4.06 4.63 14.03
C ASN A 131 3.01 4.37 12.95
N PHE A 132 3.47 3.97 11.78
CA PHE A 132 2.62 3.70 10.62
C PHE A 132 3.08 2.44 9.89
N LEU A 133 2.17 1.87 9.11
CA LEU A 133 2.46 0.79 8.18
C LEU A 133 2.16 1.26 6.76
N ALA A 134 3.02 0.90 5.80
CA ALA A 134 2.83 1.19 4.39
C ALA A 134 3.00 -0.05 3.53
N VAL A 135 2.03 -0.31 2.66
CA VAL A 135 2.08 -1.42 1.71
C VAL A 135 2.95 -1.06 0.51
N ASN A 136 2.85 0.18 0.03
CA ASN A 136 3.56 0.65 -1.15
C ASN A 136 4.79 1.45 -0.76
N ASP A 137 4.58 2.62 -0.15
CA ASP A 137 5.66 3.59 0.02
C ASP A 137 5.40 4.64 1.11
N VAL A 138 6.51 5.24 1.53
CA VAL A 138 6.56 6.46 2.34
C VAL A 138 7.37 7.50 1.59
N VAL A 139 6.80 8.69 1.47
CA VAL A 139 7.35 9.79 0.66
C VAL A 139 7.58 10.99 1.56
N ALA A 140 8.82 11.47 1.63
CA ALA A 140 9.13 12.79 2.16
C ALA A 140 9.27 13.75 0.98
N ALA A 141 8.31 14.65 0.82
CA ALA A 141 8.25 15.58 -0.31
C ALA A 141 8.06 17.03 0.15
N ARG A 142 8.34 17.97 -0.76
CA ARG A 142 7.97 19.38 -0.58
C ARG A 142 6.44 19.52 -0.43
N GLY A 143 6.03 20.56 0.28
CA GLY A 143 4.62 20.90 0.44
C GLY A 143 4.00 21.51 -0.82
N SER A 144 2.91 22.26 -0.61
CA SER A 144 2.12 22.90 -1.67
C SER A 144 2.91 23.85 -2.57
N ILE A 145 3.91 24.53 -1.99
CA ILE A 145 4.78 25.47 -2.69
C ILE A 145 5.95 24.72 -3.32
N ALA A 146 6.26 25.00 -4.60
CA ALA A 146 7.38 24.43 -5.35
C ALA A 146 8.74 24.92 -4.82
N ARG A 147 9.14 24.47 -3.63
CA ARG A 147 10.43 24.76 -3.00
C ARG A 147 11.16 23.46 -2.66
N ILE A 148 12.45 23.45 -2.97
CA ILE A 148 13.32 22.30 -2.72
C ILE A 148 13.41 22.02 -1.22
N ILE A 149 13.34 20.74 -0.85
CA ILE A 149 13.65 20.25 0.49
C ILE A 149 15.00 19.52 0.47
N SER A 150 15.69 19.49 1.61
CA SER A 150 16.91 18.72 1.82
C SER A 150 16.61 17.53 2.73
N VAL A 151 16.90 16.32 2.26
CA VAL A 151 16.69 15.09 3.03
C VAL A 151 18.00 14.32 3.13
N GLU A 152 18.54 14.20 4.33
CA GLU A 152 19.68 13.33 4.59
C GLU A 152 19.19 11.89 4.73
N CYS A 153 19.75 10.99 3.93
CA CYS A 153 19.48 9.56 3.96
C CYS A 153 20.66 8.83 4.61
N HIS A 154 20.38 8.11 5.68
CA HIS A 154 21.30 7.20 6.33
C HIS A 154 20.82 5.75 6.17
N LEU A 155 21.76 4.83 6.01
CA LEU A 155 21.54 3.40 6.10
C LEU A 155 22.16 2.92 7.42
N ASP A 156 21.32 2.45 8.33
CA ASP A 156 21.65 2.27 9.73
C ASP A 156 22.25 3.55 10.33
N SER A 157 23.52 3.52 10.75
CA SER A 157 24.26 4.68 11.26
C SER A 157 25.05 5.45 10.19
N SER A 158 25.18 4.89 8.98
CA SER A 158 26.07 5.43 7.94
C SER A 158 25.34 6.45 7.07
N HIS A 159 25.90 7.65 6.93
CA HIS A 159 25.40 8.64 5.97
C HIS A 159 25.62 8.12 4.54
N PHE A 160 24.56 8.02 3.75
CA PHE A 160 24.63 7.57 2.36
C PHE A 160 24.61 8.76 1.39
N ALA A 161 23.60 9.62 1.49
CA ALA A 161 23.43 10.76 0.60
C ALA A 161 22.57 11.86 1.23
N THR A 162 22.71 13.09 0.72
CA THR A 162 21.73 14.17 0.94
C THR A 162 21.02 14.46 -0.38
N TYR A 163 19.71 14.25 -0.41
CA TYR A 163 18.86 14.57 -1.55
C TYR A 163 18.33 15.99 -1.41
N LYS A 164 18.60 16.83 -2.41
CA LYS A 164 18.02 18.16 -2.51
C LYS A 164 17.13 18.18 -3.74
N GLY A 165 15.82 18.19 -3.58
CA GLY A 165 14.89 18.17 -4.70
C GLY A 165 13.44 18.29 -4.26
N ASP A 166 12.54 17.72 -5.04
CA ASP A 166 11.11 17.64 -4.72
C ASP A 166 10.85 16.64 -3.58
N GLY A 167 11.73 15.65 -3.39
CA GLY A 167 11.64 14.72 -2.27
C GLY A 167 12.47 13.46 -2.43
N VAL A 168 12.16 12.48 -1.59
CA VAL A 168 12.66 11.10 -1.65
C VAL A 168 11.56 10.16 -1.15
N LEU A 169 11.44 8.99 -1.76
CA LEU A 169 10.54 7.95 -1.32
C LEU A 169 11.29 6.68 -0.94
N VAL A 170 10.73 5.95 0.02
CA VAL A 170 11.11 4.57 0.33
C VAL A 170 9.93 3.66 -0.04
N SER A 171 10.17 2.62 -0.82
CA SER A 171 9.11 1.75 -1.34
C SER A 171 9.39 0.27 -1.08
N THR A 172 8.33 -0.52 -0.89
CA THR A 172 8.38 -2.00 -0.91
C THR A 172 8.49 -2.52 -2.34
N ALA A 173 8.66 -3.84 -2.49
CA ALA A 173 8.52 -4.49 -3.78
C ALA A 173 7.13 -4.32 -4.41
N THR A 174 6.05 -4.32 -3.61
CA THR A 174 4.69 -4.08 -4.11
C THR A 174 4.50 -2.63 -4.56
N GLY A 175 5.08 -1.66 -3.83
CA GLY A 175 5.05 -0.25 -4.22
C GLY A 175 5.97 0.10 -5.39
N SER A 176 6.88 -0.79 -5.79
CA SER A 176 7.84 -0.56 -6.87
C SER A 176 7.16 -0.20 -8.20
N THR A 177 5.93 -0.68 -8.42
CA THR A 177 5.09 -0.43 -9.60
C THR A 177 4.14 0.76 -9.44
N GLY A 178 4.16 1.42 -8.29
CA GLY A 178 3.37 2.60 -7.95
C GLY A 178 4.13 3.90 -8.19
N TYR A 179 4.22 4.76 -7.16
CA TYR A 179 4.89 6.06 -7.31
C TYR A 179 6.40 5.91 -7.57
N ASN A 180 7.02 4.87 -7.02
CA ASN A 180 8.41 4.53 -7.32
C ASN A 180 8.67 4.38 -8.82
N PHE A 181 7.80 3.68 -9.55
CA PHE A 181 7.94 3.50 -11.00
C PHE A 181 7.84 4.83 -11.74
N ALA A 182 6.87 5.67 -11.37
CA ALA A 182 6.69 7.00 -11.96
C ALA A 182 7.88 7.94 -11.67
N ALA A 183 8.53 7.77 -10.51
CA ALA A 183 9.76 8.49 -10.16
C ALA A 183 11.02 7.95 -10.87
N GLY A 184 10.89 6.94 -11.74
CA GLY A 184 11.99 6.35 -12.51
C GLY A 184 12.72 5.19 -11.80
N GLY A 185 12.16 4.66 -10.71
CA GLY A 185 12.71 3.51 -10.00
C GLY A 185 12.42 2.17 -10.69
N PRO A 186 13.21 1.12 -10.39
CA PRO A 186 13.03 -0.19 -10.99
C PRO A 186 11.77 -0.88 -10.44
N VAL A 187 11.26 -1.85 -11.20
CA VAL A 187 10.24 -2.78 -10.73
C VAL A 187 10.92 -3.96 -10.04
N LEU A 188 10.44 -4.29 -8.84
CA LEU A 188 10.86 -5.49 -8.12
C LEU A 188 9.79 -6.58 -8.24
N HIS A 189 10.22 -7.84 -8.18
CA HIS A 189 9.28 -8.95 -8.00
C HIS A 189 8.61 -8.82 -6.63
N PRO A 190 7.28 -9.04 -6.49
CA PRO A 190 6.58 -8.80 -5.23
C PRO A 190 7.06 -9.61 -4.03
N ASP A 191 7.71 -10.76 -4.26
CA ASP A 191 8.31 -11.60 -3.21
C ASP A 191 9.66 -11.08 -2.72
N SER A 192 10.24 -10.08 -3.40
CA SER A 192 11.48 -9.47 -2.93
C SER A 192 11.25 -8.82 -1.56
N PRO A 193 12.10 -9.13 -0.56
CA PRO A 193 11.99 -8.50 0.74
C PRO A 193 12.60 -7.10 0.75
N ASP A 194 13.32 -6.72 -0.31
CA ASP A 194 14.11 -5.50 -0.36
C ASP A 194 13.24 -4.23 -0.43
N MET A 195 13.83 -3.13 0.03
CA MET A 195 13.29 -1.79 -0.07
C MET A 195 13.98 -1.02 -1.20
N LEU A 196 13.30 -0.01 -1.73
CA LEU A 196 13.85 0.94 -2.70
C LEU A 196 13.93 2.32 -2.07
N VAL A 197 15.05 3.03 -2.25
CA VAL A 197 15.17 4.47 -1.98
C VAL A 197 15.28 5.20 -3.31
N THR A 198 14.29 6.02 -3.64
CA THR A 198 14.20 6.70 -4.94
C THR A 198 14.05 8.22 -4.74
N PRO A 199 15.02 9.03 -5.22
CA PRO A 199 14.90 10.48 -5.16
C PRO A 199 13.86 11.01 -6.16
N ILE A 200 13.19 12.10 -5.82
CA ILE A 200 12.19 12.77 -6.67
C ILE A 200 12.78 14.09 -7.16
N LEU A 201 13.03 14.18 -8.47
CA LEU A 201 13.61 15.34 -9.15
C LEU A 201 14.77 16.01 -8.38
N PRO A 202 15.85 15.27 -8.05
CA PRO A 202 16.97 15.83 -7.29
C PRO A 202 17.71 16.90 -8.11
N HIS A 203 17.87 18.09 -7.53
CA HIS A 203 18.69 19.18 -8.05
C HIS A 203 20.15 18.95 -7.64
N LEU A 204 20.95 18.46 -8.59
CA LEU A 204 22.38 18.13 -8.42
C LEU A 204 22.60 17.05 -7.36
N GLY A 205 22.80 15.80 -7.79
CA GLY A 205 22.98 14.66 -6.89
C GLY A 205 22.85 13.32 -7.61
N ARG A 206 22.84 12.23 -6.84
CA ARG A 206 22.60 10.88 -7.35
C ARG A 206 21.12 10.75 -7.72
N SER A 207 20.84 10.53 -9.01
CA SER A 207 19.48 10.38 -9.56
C SER A 207 19.04 8.93 -9.73
N TYR A 208 19.84 7.96 -9.27
CA TYR A 208 19.48 6.54 -9.32
C TYR A 208 18.76 6.09 -8.05
N SER A 209 17.91 5.08 -8.19
CA SER A 209 17.30 4.38 -7.06
C SER A 209 18.28 3.39 -6.45
N LEU A 210 18.27 3.27 -5.12
CA LEU A 210 19.05 2.30 -4.38
C LEU A 210 18.16 1.15 -3.93
N VAL A 211 18.53 -0.09 -4.26
CA VAL A 211 17.95 -1.30 -3.64
C VAL A 211 18.65 -1.53 -2.31
N VAL A 212 17.87 -1.63 -1.23
CA VAL A 212 18.34 -1.76 0.15
C VAL A 212 17.78 -3.06 0.74
N PRO A 213 18.62 -3.96 1.27
CA PRO A 213 18.13 -5.21 1.82
C PRO A 213 17.27 -5.00 3.07
N ASP A 214 16.32 -5.89 3.29
CA ASP A 214 15.36 -5.89 4.41
C ASP A 214 15.98 -5.81 5.81
N SER A 215 17.22 -6.31 5.96
CA SER A 215 18.00 -6.26 7.20
C SER A 215 18.43 -4.84 7.62
N LYS A 216 18.30 -3.84 6.75
CA LYS A 216 18.76 -2.47 6.98
C LYS A 216 17.65 -1.55 7.41
N LYS A 217 18.01 -0.53 8.17
CA LYS A 217 17.10 0.59 8.50
C LYS A 217 17.46 1.80 7.66
N ILE A 218 16.47 2.40 7.03
CA ILE A 218 16.63 3.66 6.29
C ILE A 218 16.18 4.79 7.21
N ILE A 219 17.00 5.81 7.38
CA ILE A 219 16.69 6.98 8.20
C ILE A 219 16.74 8.22 7.32
N LEU A 220 15.61 8.92 7.22
CA LEU A 220 15.48 10.17 6.50
C LEU A 220 15.38 11.33 7.49
N LYS A 221 16.32 12.26 7.45
CA LYS A 221 16.28 13.49 8.26
C LYS A 221 15.93 14.67 7.37
N VAL A 222 14.86 15.38 7.74
CA VAL A 222 14.30 16.44 6.92
C VAL A 222 14.86 17.79 7.35
N SER A 223 15.27 18.59 6.37
CA SER A 223 15.68 19.98 6.53
C SER A 223 15.06 20.83 5.43
N THR A 224 14.21 21.79 5.83
CA THR A 224 13.44 22.67 4.96
C THR A 224 13.23 24.05 5.57
N PHE A 225 13.22 25.10 4.74
CA PHE A 225 12.83 26.45 5.16
C PHE A 225 11.33 26.73 4.91
N HIS A 226 10.61 25.74 4.37
CA HIS A 226 9.23 25.82 3.93
C HIS A 226 8.45 24.56 4.36
N GLU A 227 7.20 24.45 3.92
CA GLU A 227 6.36 23.27 4.13
C GLU A 227 6.95 22.03 3.46
N ALA A 228 6.93 20.92 4.18
CA ALA A 228 7.20 19.58 3.67
C ALA A 228 6.10 18.63 4.16
N THR A 229 5.89 17.52 3.48
CA THR A 229 4.83 16.57 3.77
C THR A 229 5.36 15.15 3.74
N LEU A 230 4.98 14.36 4.73
CA LEU A 230 5.09 12.92 4.73
C LEU A 230 3.81 12.35 4.13
N CYS A 231 3.93 11.60 3.05
CA CYS A 231 2.82 10.86 2.48
C CYS A 231 3.08 9.36 2.67
N ILE A 232 2.07 8.62 3.14
CA ILE A 232 2.14 7.17 3.32
C ILE A 232 1.01 6.54 2.51
N ASP A 233 1.37 5.61 1.62
CA ASP A 233 0.45 4.91 0.70
C ASP A 233 -0.50 5.86 -0.06
N GLY A 234 -0.08 7.09 -0.33
CA GLY A 234 -0.86 8.10 -1.06
C GLY A 234 -2.11 8.64 -0.36
N HIS A 235 -2.41 8.26 0.90
CA HIS A 235 -3.66 8.64 1.56
C HIS A 235 -3.52 9.12 3.01
N ILE A 236 -2.40 8.84 3.68
CA ILE A 236 -2.07 9.43 4.98
C ILE A 236 -1.08 10.56 4.71
N ASN A 237 -1.43 11.79 5.12
CA ASN A 237 -0.58 12.96 4.93
C ASN A 237 -0.32 13.64 6.27
N LEU A 238 0.94 13.93 6.56
CA LEU A 238 1.38 14.60 7.77
C LEU A 238 2.36 15.70 7.42
N ASP A 239 2.29 16.83 8.11
CA ASP A 239 3.28 17.89 7.95
C ASP A 239 4.65 17.40 8.43
N LEU A 240 5.71 17.76 7.71
CA LEU A 240 7.10 17.57 8.10
C LEU A 240 7.74 18.92 8.37
N ARG A 241 8.58 18.97 9.40
CA ARG A 241 9.37 20.15 9.78
C ARG A 241 10.85 19.83 9.78
N THR A 242 11.68 20.86 9.75
CA THR A 242 13.13 20.72 9.95
C THR A 242 13.41 20.01 11.28
N GLY A 243 14.26 18.98 11.21
CA GLY A 243 14.60 18.14 12.35
C GLY A 243 13.68 16.94 12.55
N ASP A 244 12.59 16.80 11.78
CA ASP A 244 11.83 15.55 11.77
C ASP A 244 12.68 14.41 11.18
N ILE A 245 12.55 13.23 11.77
CA ILE A 245 13.27 12.01 11.43
C ILE A 245 12.26 10.91 11.15
N ILE A 246 12.33 10.34 9.95
CA ILE A 246 11.54 9.20 9.51
C ILE A 246 12.46 7.99 9.51
N ARG A 247 12.13 6.96 10.30
CA ARG A 247 12.84 5.67 10.27
C ARG A 247 11.96 4.66 9.56
N VAL A 248 12.53 3.94 8.61
CA VAL A 248 11.83 2.97 7.75
C VAL A 248 12.57 1.65 7.80
N SER A 249 11.82 0.57 8.00
CA SER A 249 12.32 -0.82 7.94
C SER A 249 11.22 -1.75 7.45
N ILE A 250 11.56 -2.98 7.08
CA ILE A 250 10.55 -4.00 6.81
C ILE A 250 9.86 -4.42 8.11
N SER A 251 8.52 -4.43 8.10
CA SER A 251 7.70 -4.88 9.22
C SER A 251 7.74 -6.40 9.37
N HIS A 252 7.54 -6.88 10.61
CA HIS A 252 7.26 -8.29 10.87
C HIS A 252 5.88 -8.72 10.34
N ARG A 253 4.97 -7.77 10.15
CA ARG A 253 3.63 -8.02 9.61
C ARG A 253 3.68 -8.08 8.09
N LYS A 254 2.80 -8.90 7.51
CA LYS A 254 2.64 -9.04 6.07
C LYS A 254 1.20 -8.79 5.67
N LEU A 255 1.01 -8.11 4.53
CA LEU A 255 -0.30 -8.05 3.90
C LEU A 255 -0.56 -9.39 3.20
N ARG A 256 -1.66 -10.06 3.53
CA ARG A 256 -1.98 -11.37 3.00
C ARG A 256 -3.08 -11.24 1.96
N PHE A 257 -2.84 -11.73 0.75
CA PHE A 257 -3.87 -11.91 -0.26
C PHE A 257 -4.22 -13.39 -0.38
N LEU A 258 -5.49 -13.72 -0.46
CA LEU A 258 -5.94 -15.03 -0.92
C LEU A 258 -6.07 -14.98 -2.44
N ARG A 259 -5.18 -15.70 -3.12
CA ARG A 259 -5.06 -15.72 -4.58
C ARG A 259 -5.61 -17.03 -5.15
N LEU A 260 -6.37 -16.95 -6.24
CA LEU A 260 -6.86 -18.14 -6.96
C LEU A 260 -6.01 -18.47 -8.19
N ARG A 261 -5.39 -17.47 -8.80
CA ARG A 261 -4.48 -17.62 -9.94
C ARG A 261 -3.12 -18.08 -9.47
N PRO A 262 -2.38 -18.84 -10.29
CA PRO A 262 -1.04 -19.31 -9.92
C PRO A 262 -0.03 -18.17 -9.65
N PRO A 263 0.98 -18.40 -8.77
CA PRO A 263 2.03 -17.43 -8.46
C PRO A 263 2.79 -16.89 -9.68
N GLU A 264 2.94 -17.70 -10.73
CA GLU A 264 3.70 -17.38 -11.95
C GLU A 264 3.02 -16.29 -12.81
N SER A 265 1.79 -15.90 -12.46
CA SER A 265 0.99 -14.91 -13.19
C SER A 265 1.54 -13.48 -13.14
N PHE A 266 2.51 -13.18 -12.26
CA PHE A 266 3.09 -11.84 -12.17
C PHE A 266 3.75 -11.39 -13.48
N TYR A 267 4.76 -12.13 -13.96
CA TYR A 267 5.48 -11.76 -15.19
C TYR A 267 4.61 -11.86 -16.44
N ALA A 268 3.68 -12.81 -16.47
CA ALA A 268 2.72 -12.95 -17.56
C ALA A 268 1.86 -11.69 -17.76
N ASN A 269 1.59 -10.95 -16.68
CA ASN A 269 0.75 -9.75 -16.71
C ASN A 269 1.52 -8.44 -16.55
N LEU A 270 2.83 -8.49 -16.26
CA LEU A 270 3.62 -7.32 -15.89
C LEU A 270 3.59 -6.23 -16.96
N ASP A 271 3.91 -6.58 -18.20
CA ASP A 271 3.94 -5.63 -19.33
C ASP A 271 2.55 -4.99 -19.58
N ASN A 272 1.49 -5.81 -19.54
CA ASN A 272 0.11 -5.33 -19.69
C ASN A 272 -0.28 -4.34 -18.58
N LYS A 273 0.17 -4.57 -17.34
CA LYS A 273 -0.09 -3.67 -16.21
C LYS A 273 0.73 -2.39 -16.29
N LEU A 274 2.01 -2.45 -16.71
CA LEU A 274 2.91 -1.29 -16.79
C LEU A 274 2.59 -0.35 -17.95
N LYS A 275 2.15 -0.86 -19.10
CA LYS A 275 1.74 -0.03 -20.23
C LYS A 275 0.56 0.88 -19.90
N GLY A 276 -0.24 0.51 -18.91
CA GLY A 276 -1.58 1.05 -18.72
C GLY A 276 -2.48 0.67 -19.88
N ASN A 277 -3.81 0.60 -19.67
CA ASN A 277 -4.70 0.38 -20.81
C ASN A 277 -4.61 1.58 -21.77
N PRO A 278 -4.31 1.36 -23.06
CA PRO A 278 -4.53 2.35 -24.10
C PRO A 278 -6.05 2.41 -24.34
N ASN A 279 -6.77 3.14 -23.50
CA ASN A 279 -8.11 3.61 -23.86
C ASN A 279 -7.98 5.01 -24.43
#